data_AF-A0A4V1RVJ5-F1
#
_entry.id   AF-A0A4V1RVJ5-F1
#
_cell.length_a   1.000
_cell.length_b   1.000
_cell.length_c   1.000
_cell.angle_alpha   90.00
_cell.angle_beta   90.00
_cell.angle_gamma   90.00
#
_symmetry.space_group_name_H-M   'P 1'
#
loop_
_entity.id
_entity.type
_entity.pdbx_description
1 polymer ?
#
loop_
_entity_poly.entity_id
_entity_poly.type
_entity_poly.pdbx_seq_one_letter_code
_entity_poly.pdbx_strand_id
1 'polypeptide(L)'
;MQTYLTLNYSRVSRSQLAHYLQRTGWLCFGQTGAFTEDALACIRSRECTLVFLRLSAPDEDVPEPFLAALRQHPAVIVTSPYPAHLFSYLNLHPFDFLTEPYSFDRFAVSMERYVAVFG
;
A
#
# COMPACT_ATOMS: atom_id res chain seq x y z
N MET A 1 -10.03 11.40 -10.41
CA MET A 1 -9.60 10.03 -10.71
C MET A 1 -8.88 9.50 -9.48
N GLN A 2 -9.31 8.38 -8.91
CA GLN A 2 -8.53 7.71 -7.87
C GLN A 2 -7.24 7.18 -8.52
N THR A 3 -6.14 7.17 -7.79
CA THR A 3 -4.80 6.79 -8.27
C THR A 3 -4.13 6.03 -7.15
N TYR A 4 -3.37 4.98 -7.49
CA TYR A 4 -2.65 4.22 -6.48
C TYR A 4 -1.15 4.15 -6.77
N LEU A 5 -0.36 4.05 -5.71
CA LEU A 5 1.07 3.83 -5.76
C LEU A 5 1.40 2.50 -5.11
N THR A 6 2.25 1.70 -5.74
CA THR A 6 2.80 0.48 -5.15
C THR A 6 4.27 0.72 -4.82
N LEU A 7 4.65 0.47 -3.57
CA LEU A 7 6.01 0.60 -3.07
C LEU A 7 6.56 -0.77 -2.68
N ASN A 8 7.77 -1.07 -3.14
CA ASN A 8 8.54 -2.24 -2.74
C ASN A 8 7.89 -3.60 -3.14
N TYR A 9 7.02 -3.61 -4.16
CA TYR A 9 6.41 -4.85 -4.63
C TYR A 9 7.34 -5.63 -5.56
N SER A 10 7.45 -6.94 -5.32
CA SER A 10 7.98 -7.86 -6.32
C SER A 10 7.06 -7.93 -7.54
N ARG A 11 7.58 -8.35 -8.70
CA ARG A 11 6.78 -8.54 -9.92
C ARG A 11 5.59 -9.47 -9.68
N VAL A 12 5.78 -10.55 -8.92
CA VAL A 12 4.74 -11.57 -8.64
C VAL A 12 3.64 -10.98 -7.76
N SER A 13 4.02 -10.40 -6.61
CA SER A 13 3.08 -9.77 -5.68
C SER A 13 2.28 -8.66 -6.34
N ARG A 14 2.94 -7.89 -7.23
CA ARG A 14 2.28 -6.84 -8.01
C ARG A 14 1.25 -7.40 -8.97
N SER A 15 1.56 -8.49 -9.66
CA SER A 15 0.61 -9.14 -10.58
C SER A 15 -0.65 -9.63 -9.85
N GLN A 16 -0.51 -10.17 -8.64
CA GLN A 16 -1.66 -10.53 -7.80
C GLN A 16 -2.48 -9.31 -7.41
N LEU A 17 -1.84 -8.26 -6.88
CA LEU A 17 -2.52 -7.02 -6.49
C LEU A 17 -3.26 -6.38 -7.67
N ALA A 18 -2.61 -6.29 -8.83
CA ALA A 18 -3.22 -5.76 -10.05
C ALA A 18 -4.44 -6.57 -10.48
N HIS A 19 -4.37 -7.90 -10.42
CA HIS A 19 -5.50 -8.77 -10.71
C HIS A 19 -6.68 -8.52 -9.74
N TYR A 20 -6.41 -8.33 -8.45
CA TYR A 20 -7.45 -8.05 -7.48
C TYR A 20 -8.06 -6.65 -7.66
N LEU A 21 -7.25 -5.63 -7.94
CA LEU A 21 -7.72 -4.27 -8.25
C LEU A 21 -8.61 -4.24 -9.50
N GLN A 22 -8.25 -4.99 -10.55
CA GLN A 22 -9.10 -5.12 -11.73
C GLN A 22 -10.47 -5.71 -11.40
N ARG A 23 -10.50 -6.73 -10.53
CA ARG A 23 -11.74 -7.37 -10.10
C ARG A 23 -12.64 -6.48 -9.24
N THR A 24 -12.09 -5.47 -8.56
CA THR A 24 -12.89 -4.48 -7.81
C THR A 24 -13.32 -3.28 -8.67
N GLY A 25 -13.05 -3.28 -9.98
CA GLY A 25 -13.35 -2.15 -10.86
C GLY A 25 -12.41 -0.95 -10.70
N TRP A 26 -11.34 -1.10 -9.92
CA TRP A 26 -10.29 -0.10 -9.77
C TRP A 26 -9.37 -0.09 -10.99
N LEU A 27 -9.78 0.65 -12.03
CA LEU A 27 -9.09 0.76 -13.33
C LEU A 27 -8.01 1.86 -13.37
N CYS A 28 -7.52 2.25 -12.20
CA CYS A 28 -6.71 3.46 -12.04
C CYS A 28 -5.24 3.26 -12.39
N PHE A 29 -4.58 4.36 -12.77
CA PHE A 29 -3.16 4.39 -13.06
C PHE A 29 -2.35 4.05 -11.81
N GLY A 30 -1.69 2.89 -11.83
CA GLY A 30 -0.79 2.43 -10.79
C GLY A 30 0.62 2.89 -11.08
N GLN A 31 1.18 3.79 -10.26
CA GLN A 31 2.64 3.98 -10.28
C GLN A 31 3.31 2.83 -9.53
N THR A 32 4.41 2.33 -10.08
CA THR A 32 5.28 1.36 -9.39
C THR A 32 6.59 2.05 -9.10
N GLY A 33 7.04 2.02 -7.85
CA GLY A 33 8.31 2.59 -7.46
C GLY A 33 9.05 1.71 -6.47
N ALA A 34 10.37 1.71 -6.58
CA ALA A 34 11.23 1.63 -5.41
C ALA A 34 11.07 2.92 -4.59
N PHE A 35 11.83 3.07 -3.52
CA PHE A 35 11.91 4.31 -2.76
C PHE A 35 12.67 5.40 -3.55
N THR A 36 12.05 5.95 -4.61
CA THR A 36 12.59 7.01 -5.48
C THR A 36 12.05 8.40 -5.13
N GLU A 37 12.78 9.47 -5.47
CA GLU A 37 12.32 10.84 -5.18
C GLU A 37 10.95 11.17 -5.80
N ASP A 38 10.67 10.71 -7.02
CA ASP A 38 9.37 10.88 -7.67
C ASP A 38 8.23 10.21 -6.89
N ALA A 39 8.46 9.01 -6.36
CA ALA A 39 7.48 8.31 -5.56
C ALA A 39 7.23 9.06 -4.24
N LEU A 40 8.29 9.56 -3.61
CA LEU A 40 8.18 10.38 -2.41
C LEU A 40 7.40 11.68 -2.68
N ALA A 41 7.65 12.32 -3.82
CA ALA A 41 6.91 13.49 -4.26
C ALA A 41 5.41 13.18 -4.43
N CYS A 42 5.04 12.07 -5.09
CA CYS A 42 3.61 11.69 -5.25
C CYS A 42 2.89 11.51 -3.92
N ILE A 43 3.56 10.87 -2.94
CA ILE A 43 2.98 10.64 -1.61
C ILE A 43 2.78 11.98 -0.89
N ARG A 44 3.77 12.88 -0.96
CA ARG A 44 3.73 14.19 -0.30
C ARG A 44 2.74 15.14 -0.94
N SER A 45 2.65 15.16 -2.27
CA SER A 45 1.71 16.00 -3.03
C SER A 45 0.28 15.48 -2.97
N ARG A 46 0.05 14.26 -2.46
CA ARG A 46 -1.24 13.56 -2.43
C ARG A 46 -1.85 13.36 -3.81
N GLU A 47 -1.03 13.34 -4.85
CA GLU A 47 -1.43 12.94 -6.21
C GLU A 47 -1.87 11.48 -6.26
N CYS A 48 -1.36 10.67 -5.35
CA CYS A 48 -1.70 9.27 -5.15
C CYS A 48 -2.74 9.16 -4.02
N THR A 49 -3.99 8.78 -4.31
CA THR A 49 -5.06 8.72 -3.29
C THR A 49 -5.03 7.46 -2.42
N LEU A 50 -4.28 6.43 -2.84
CA LEU A 50 -4.09 5.17 -2.12
C LEU A 50 -2.65 4.69 -2.29
N VAL A 51 -1.99 4.31 -1.19
CA VAL A 51 -0.63 3.76 -1.25
C VAL A 51 -0.65 2.31 -0.75
N PHE A 52 -0.12 1.40 -1.56
CA PHE A 52 0.18 0.05 -1.18
C PHE A 52 1.66 -0.08 -0.84
N LEU A 53 1.99 -0.34 0.42
CA LEU A 53 3.35 -0.62 0.87
C LEU A 53 3.52 -2.13 1.07
N ARG A 54 4.55 -2.73 0.47
CA ARG A 54 4.95 -4.09 0.80
C ARG A 54 6.11 -4.07 1.79
N LEU A 55 5.97 -4.82 2.88
CA LEU A 55 7.06 -5.13 3.81
C LEU A 55 7.38 -6.61 3.67
N SER A 56 8.54 -6.91 3.12
CA SER A 56 8.99 -8.24 2.75
C SER A 56 9.65 -9.00 3.91
N ALA A 57 10.21 -8.29 4.90
CA ALA A 57 10.85 -8.87 6.07
C ALA A 57 10.69 -7.98 7.32
N PRO A 58 10.63 -8.53 8.55
CA PRO A 58 10.48 -7.77 9.80
C PRO A 58 11.64 -6.82 10.13
N ASP A 59 12.81 -7.09 9.56
CA ASP A 59 14.04 -6.32 9.68
C ASP A 59 14.23 -5.35 8.51
N GLU A 60 13.23 -5.21 7.64
CA GLU A 60 13.29 -4.30 6.50
C GLU A 60 13.19 -2.84 6.95
N ASP A 61 14.17 -2.05 6.52
CA ASP A 61 14.19 -0.62 6.72
C ASP A 61 13.37 0.09 5.64
N VAL A 62 12.38 0.89 6.08
CA VAL A 62 11.72 1.87 5.22
C VAL A 62 12.48 3.19 5.37
N PRO A 63 12.98 3.81 4.28
CA PRO A 63 13.72 5.06 4.38
C PRO A 63 12.91 6.14 5.11
N GLU A 64 13.52 6.81 6.10
CA GLU A 64 12.81 7.75 6.99
C GLU A 64 12.01 8.84 6.24
N PRO A 65 12.48 9.44 5.12
CA PRO A 65 11.68 10.41 4.37
C PRO A 65 10.35 9.84 3.87
N PHE A 66 10.34 8.57 3.47
CA PHE A 66 9.13 7.85 3.07
C PHE A 66 8.29 7.49 4.27
N LEU A 67 8.90 6.97 5.33
CA LEU A 67 8.18 6.60 6.53
C LEU A 67 7.45 7.81 7.14
N ALA A 68 8.10 8.96 7.20
CA ALA A 68 7.50 10.22 7.61
C ALA A 68 6.30 10.63 6.72
N ALA A 69 6.43 10.49 5.39
CA ALA A 69 5.34 10.81 4.46
C ALA A 69 4.17 9.82 4.58
N LEU A 70 4.46 8.53 4.71
CA LEU A 70 3.48 7.45 4.86
C LEU A 70 2.69 7.57 6.17
N ARG A 71 3.35 7.94 7.28
CA ARG A 71 2.70 8.21 8.57
C ARG A 71 1.65 9.33 8.49
N GLN A 72 1.81 10.28 7.56
CA GLN A 72 0.87 11.38 7.34
C GLN A 72 -0.17 11.08 6.25
N HIS A 73 -0.02 9.97 5.53
CA HIS A 73 -0.89 9.63 4.41
C HIS A 73 -2.13 8.86 4.92
N PRO A 74 -3.36 9.31 4.64
CA PRO A 74 -4.57 8.78 5.28
C PRO A 74 -4.96 7.38 4.78
N ALA A 75 -4.46 6.98 3.62
CA ALA A 75 -4.80 5.71 2.98
C ALA A 75 -3.54 4.95 2.58
N VAL A 76 -2.93 4.29 3.56
CA VAL A 76 -1.83 3.35 3.34
C VAL A 76 -2.33 1.94 3.65
N ILE A 77 -2.33 1.03 2.67
CA ILE A 77 -2.56 -0.40 2.89
C ILE A 77 -1.21 -1.10 2.88
N VAL A 78 -0.88 -1.77 3.97
CA VAL A 78 0.37 -2.54 4.08
C VAL A 78 0.09 -4.01 3.72
N THR A 79 1.01 -4.62 2.99
CA THR A 79 1.03 -6.07 2.72
C THR A 79 2.33 -6.67 3.21
N SER A 80 2.26 -7.88 3.77
CA SER A 80 3.47 -8.58 4.22
C SER A 80 3.21 -10.07 4.41
N PRO A 81 4.17 -10.97 4.13
CA PRO A 81 4.07 -12.37 4.58
C PRO A 81 4.15 -12.53 6.10
N TYR A 82 4.42 -11.45 6.85
CA TYR A 82 4.53 -11.45 8.30
C TYR A 82 3.37 -10.70 8.98
N PRO A 83 3.02 -11.05 10.24
CA PRO A 83 2.00 -10.36 10.99
C PRO A 83 2.34 -8.88 11.30
N ALA A 84 1.31 -8.04 11.38
CA ALA A 84 1.45 -6.59 11.60
C ALA A 84 2.25 -6.21 12.85
N HIS A 85 2.14 -6.98 13.94
CA HIS A 85 2.80 -6.65 15.21
C HIS A 85 4.33 -6.61 15.10
N LEU A 86 4.92 -7.33 14.15
CA LEU A 86 6.37 -7.34 13.91
C LEU A 86 6.87 -6.01 13.34
N PHE A 87 5.99 -5.18 12.78
CA PHE A 87 6.32 -3.89 12.17
C PHE A 87 6.01 -2.68 13.06
N SER A 88 5.69 -2.92 14.34
CA SER A 88 5.30 -1.84 15.28
C SER A 88 6.40 -0.78 15.44
N TYR A 89 7.67 -1.16 15.27
CA TYR A 89 8.82 -0.23 15.33
C TYR A 89 8.76 0.88 14.27
N LEU A 90 8.07 0.65 13.15
CA LEU A 90 7.89 1.66 12.12
C LEU A 90 6.94 2.79 12.56
N ASN A 91 6.18 2.61 13.65
CA ASN A 91 5.14 3.55 14.11
C ASN A 91 4.21 3.99 12.96
N LEU A 92 3.93 3.07 12.03
CA LEU A 92 3.01 3.27 10.93
C LEU A 92 1.63 2.79 11.35
N HIS A 93 0.62 3.65 11.22
CA HIS A 93 -0.78 3.31 11.46
C HIS A 93 -1.51 3.19 10.11
N PRO A 94 -1.36 2.06 9.40
CA PRO A 94 -1.96 1.92 8.09
C PRO A 94 -3.49 1.84 8.18
N PHE A 95 -4.13 2.20 7.08
CA PHE A 95 -5.57 2.07 6.88
C PHE A 95 -6.04 0.62 6.99
N ASP A 96 -5.26 -0.29 6.40
CA ASP A 96 -5.41 -1.74 6.58
C ASP A 96 -4.05 -2.44 6.47
N PHE A 97 -3.98 -3.64 7.04
CA PHE A 97 -2.83 -4.53 6.95
C PHE A 97 -3.30 -5.89 6.43
N LEU A 98 -2.74 -6.34 5.31
CA LEU A 98 -3.06 -7.62 4.69
C LEU A 98 -1.87 -8.56 4.82
N THR A 99 -1.98 -9.54 5.72
CA THR A 99 -0.98 -10.61 5.83
C THR A 99 -1.11 -11.56 4.65
N GLU A 100 0.02 -11.87 4.02
CA GLU A 100 0.12 -12.75 2.87
C GLU A 100 0.33 -14.22 3.27
N PRO A 101 -0.25 -15.15 2.50
CA PRO A 101 -1.17 -14.92 1.38
C PRO A 101 -2.56 -14.46 1.86
N TYR A 102 -3.17 -13.49 1.17
CA TYR A 102 -4.55 -13.03 1.41
C TYR A 102 -5.49 -13.38 0.25
N SER A 103 -6.73 -13.74 0.58
CA SER A 103 -7.78 -14.03 -0.40
C SER A 103 -8.29 -12.75 -1.07
N PHE A 104 -8.98 -12.92 -2.21
CA PHE A 104 -9.68 -11.81 -2.85
C PHE A 104 -10.73 -11.20 -1.92
N ASP A 105 -11.51 -12.03 -1.19
CA ASP A 105 -12.57 -11.51 -0.31
C ASP A 105 -12.00 -10.62 0.80
N ARG A 106 -10.84 -11.00 1.37
CA ARG A 106 -10.16 -10.16 2.36
C ARG A 106 -9.71 -8.83 1.76
N PHE A 107 -9.18 -8.87 0.55
CA PHE A 107 -8.80 -7.67 -0.19
C PHE A 107 -10.01 -6.79 -0.52
N ALA A 108 -11.11 -7.38 -0.99
CA ALA A 108 -12.34 -6.69 -1.33
C ALA A 108 -12.91 -5.94 -0.13
N VAL A 109 -12.94 -6.56 1.06
CA VAL A 109 -13.32 -5.88 2.31
C VAL A 109 -12.46 -4.65 2.59
N SER A 110 -11.14 -4.74 2.38
CA SER A 110 -10.24 -3.58 2.55
C SER A 110 -10.57 -2.46 1.55
N MET A 111 -10.91 -2.80 0.31
CA MET A 111 -11.26 -1.83 -0.72
C MET A 111 -12.64 -1.22 -0.50
N GLU A 112 -13.63 -2.00 -0.07
CA GLU A 112 -14.96 -1.51 0.32
C GLU A 112 -14.86 -0.51 1.47
N ARG A 113 -14.04 -0.82 2.49
CA ARG A 113 -13.72 0.12 3.57
C ARG A 113 -13.10 1.40 3.04
N TYR A 114 -12.15 1.31 2.11
CA TYR A 114 -11.52 2.49 1.51
C TYR A 114 -12.58 3.36 0.81
N VAL A 115 -13.43 2.76 -0.02
CA VAL A 115 -14.49 3.48 -0.75
C VAL A 115 -15.49 4.10 0.23
N ALA A 116 -15.84 3.43 1.32
CA ALA A 116 -16.75 3.99 2.32
C ALA A 116 -16.19 5.24 3.05
N VAL A 117 -14.86 5.38 3.13
CA VAL A 117 -14.19 6.49 3.83
C VAL A 117 -13.78 7.61 2.87
N PHE A 118 -13.38 7.27 1.65
CA PHE A 118 -12.76 8.21 0.69
C PHE A 118 -13.46 8.30 -0.68
N GLY A 119 -14.51 7.50 -0.89
CA GLY A 119 -15.28 7.45 -2.14
C GLY A 119 -16.42 8.46 -2.23
#